data_AF-A0A6I9QZG7-F1
#
_entry.id   AF-A0A6I9QZG7-F1
#
_cell.length_a   1.000
_cell.length_b   1.000
_cell.length_c   1.000
_cell.angle_alpha   90.00
_cell.angle_beta   90.00
_cell.angle_gamma   90.00
#
_symmetry.space_group_name_H-M   'P 1'
#
loop_
_entity.id
_entity.type
_entity.pdbx_description
1 polymer ?
#
loop_
_entity_poly.entity_id
_entity_poly.type
_entity_poly.pdbx_seq_one_letter_code
_entity_poly.pdbx_strand_id
1 'polypeptide(L)'
;MSEENQSDSSQKRPATRLNERILSSMSRRSVAAHPWHDLEIGPGAPTIFNVVVEITKGSKVKYELDKKTGLIKEPILPACFLRARAIGLMPMIDQGEKDDKIIAVCADDPEYRHYNDLNELSPHRLAEIRRFFEDYKKNENKEVAVNEFLPAVAAQEAVQRSMDLYAEYILQSLRC
;
A
#
# COMPACT_ATOMS: atom_id res chain seq x y z
N MET A 1 52.20 12.74 -23.12
CA MET A 1 52.21 11.60 -22.18
C MET A 1 51.41 12.05 -20.98
N SER A 2 50.13 12.32 -21.17
CA SER A 2 49.00 11.38 -21.29
C SER A 2 48.49 11.02 -19.90
N GLU A 3 47.37 11.66 -19.57
CA GLU A 3 46.52 11.48 -18.40
C GLU A 3 45.96 10.05 -18.37
N GLU A 4 46.05 9.37 -17.22
CA GLU A 4 45.29 8.13 -16.99
C GLU A 4 44.10 8.41 -16.08
N ASN A 5 42.95 8.46 -16.75
CA ASN A 5 41.60 8.57 -16.25
C ASN A 5 41.14 7.15 -15.86
N GLN A 6 41.01 6.82 -14.57
CA GLN A 6 40.39 5.54 -14.16
C GLN A 6 38.90 5.76 -13.89
N SER A 7 38.12 5.43 -14.91
CA SER A 7 36.66 5.39 -14.91
C SER A 7 36.13 4.21 -14.09
N ASP A 8 35.23 4.56 -13.18
CA ASP A 8 34.25 3.73 -12.47
C ASP A 8 33.59 2.67 -13.38
N SER A 9 33.72 1.39 -13.00
CA SER A 9 33.04 0.27 -13.66
C SER A 9 32.11 -0.43 -12.67
N SER A 10 30.93 0.15 -12.47
CA SER A 10 29.80 -0.50 -11.80
C SER A 10 29.33 -1.72 -12.61
N GLN A 11 29.67 -2.92 -12.14
CA GLN A 11 29.26 -4.19 -12.76
C GLN A 11 27.73 -4.36 -12.64
N LYS A 12 26.99 -4.11 -13.73
CA LYS A 12 25.57 -4.45 -13.86
C LYS A 12 25.40 -5.97 -13.78
N ARG A 13 24.73 -6.48 -12.74
CA ARG A 13 24.29 -7.87 -12.63
C ARG A 13 23.36 -8.20 -13.82
N PRO A 14 23.52 -9.35 -14.51
CA PRO A 14 22.64 -9.69 -15.61
C PRO A 14 21.23 -9.95 -15.06
N ALA A 15 20.22 -9.29 -15.64
CA ALA A 15 18.83 -9.59 -15.35
C ALA A 15 18.57 -11.07 -15.70
N THR A 16 18.23 -11.87 -14.68
CA THR A 16 17.93 -13.28 -14.82
C THR A 16 16.80 -13.45 -15.83
N ARG A 17 17.10 -13.99 -17.02
CA ARG A 17 16.06 -14.31 -18.02
C ARG A 17 15.20 -15.43 -17.43
N LEU A 18 13.92 -15.16 -17.22
CA LEU A 18 12.95 -16.16 -16.77
C LEU A 18 12.89 -17.29 -17.81
N ASN A 19 13.08 -18.53 -17.35
CA ASN A 19 13.14 -19.72 -18.20
C ASN A 19 11.82 -19.93 -18.96
N GLU A 20 11.87 -20.41 -20.20
CA GLU A 20 10.69 -20.63 -21.08
C GLU A 20 9.57 -21.48 -20.45
N ARG A 21 9.91 -22.29 -19.44
CA ARG A 21 8.94 -23.06 -18.63
C ARG A 21 7.95 -22.18 -17.86
N ILE A 22 8.39 -21.03 -17.36
CA ILE A 22 7.55 -20.05 -16.63
C ILE A 22 6.58 -19.36 -17.61
N LEU A 23 7.04 -19.07 -18.83
CA LEU A 23 6.20 -18.53 -19.89
C LEU A 23 5.13 -19.55 -20.33
N SER A 24 5.44 -20.84 -20.32
CA SER A 24 4.49 -21.90 -20.68
C SER A 24 3.37 -22.11 -19.64
N SER A 25 3.64 -21.91 -18.34
CA SER A 25 2.63 -22.06 -17.28
C SER A 25 1.62 -20.90 -17.25
N MET A 26 1.98 -19.73 -17.78
CA MET A 26 1.07 -18.58 -17.91
C MET A 26 0.11 -18.68 -19.10
N SER A 27 0.38 -19.56 -20.08
CA SER A 27 -0.40 -19.60 -21.33
C SER A 27 -1.66 -20.50 -21.27
N ARG A 28 -1.88 -21.27 -20.20
CA ARG A 28 -3.05 -22.16 -20.09
C ARG A 28 -3.58 -22.25 -18.68
N ARG A 29 -4.34 -21.24 -18.27
CA ARG A 29 -5.40 -21.36 -17.25
C ARG A 29 -6.13 -20.01 -17.14
N SER A 30 -7.42 -19.98 -17.49
CA SER A 30 -8.32 -18.94 -16.98
C SER A 30 -8.56 -19.21 -15.50
N VAL A 31 -7.55 -18.98 -14.67
CA VAL A 31 -7.70 -18.95 -13.23
C VAL A 31 -8.19 -17.55 -12.91
N ALA A 32 -9.32 -17.45 -12.21
CA ALA A 32 -9.74 -16.18 -11.63
C ALA A 32 -8.53 -15.64 -10.86
N ALA A 33 -7.99 -14.50 -11.28
CA ALA A 33 -6.80 -13.92 -10.70
C ALA A 33 -6.98 -13.84 -9.18
N HIS A 34 -6.17 -14.58 -8.44
CA HIS A 34 -6.22 -14.51 -6.99
C HIS A 34 -5.72 -13.10 -6.61
N PRO A 35 -6.54 -12.26 -5.95
CA PRO A 35 -6.21 -10.84 -5.72
C PRO A 35 -4.85 -10.64 -5.03
N TRP A 36 -4.40 -11.66 -4.31
CA TRP A 36 -3.15 -11.65 -3.56
C TRP A 36 -1.92 -12.15 -4.32
N HIS A 37 -2.08 -12.94 -5.39
CA HIS A 37 -0.96 -13.60 -6.10
C HIS A 37 -0.79 -13.12 -7.54
N ASP A 38 -1.88 -12.74 -8.18
CA ASP A 38 -1.90 -12.46 -9.62
C ASP A 38 -2.03 -10.96 -9.94
N LEU A 39 -2.04 -10.10 -8.91
CA LEU A 39 -2.07 -8.65 -9.07
C LEU A 39 -0.66 -8.06 -9.03
N GLU A 40 -0.33 -7.24 -10.02
CA GLU A 40 0.89 -6.45 -9.98
C GLU A 40 0.83 -5.42 -8.85
N ILE A 41 1.88 -5.35 -8.03
CA ILE A 41 2.02 -4.35 -6.97
C ILE A 41 2.00 -2.93 -7.56
N GLY A 42 2.45 -2.78 -8.81
CA GLY A 42 2.49 -1.53 -9.55
C GLY A 42 3.92 -0.98 -9.68
N PRO A 43 4.24 -0.30 -10.79
CA PRO A 43 5.61 0.10 -11.11
C PRO A 43 6.17 1.22 -10.22
N GLY A 44 5.33 1.85 -9.38
CA GLY A 44 5.73 2.94 -8.48
C GLY A 44 6.03 2.49 -7.06
N ALA A 45 5.99 1.18 -6.76
CA ALA A 45 6.21 0.66 -5.42
C ALA A 45 7.65 0.92 -4.95
N PRO A 46 7.89 1.14 -3.64
CA PRO A 46 6.91 1.10 -2.53
C PRO A 46 6.14 2.42 -2.33
N THR A 47 6.45 3.48 -3.08
CA THR A 47 5.83 4.81 -2.89
C THR A 47 4.40 4.88 -3.42
N ILE A 48 4.13 4.32 -4.61
CA ILE A 48 2.82 4.24 -5.26
C ILE A 48 2.55 2.78 -5.63
N PHE A 49 1.51 2.19 -5.06
CA PHE A 49 1.15 0.80 -5.30
C PHE A 49 -0.34 0.66 -5.59
N ASN A 50 -0.67 -0.45 -6.24
CA ASN A 50 -2.04 -0.83 -6.52
C ASN A 50 -2.69 -1.33 -5.22
N VAL A 51 -3.89 -0.82 -4.93
CA VAL A 51 -4.70 -1.24 -3.79
C VAL A 51 -6.04 -1.78 -4.28
N VAL A 52 -6.53 -2.82 -3.60
CA VAL A 52 -7.88 -3.33 -3.76
C VAL A 52 -8.74 -2.72 -2.66
N VAL A 53 -9.83 -2.06 -3.04
CA VAL A 53 -10.75 -1.47 -2.08
C VAL A 53 -11.71 -2.53 -1.57
N GLU A 54 -11.56 -2.96 -0.33
CA GLU A 54 -12.46 -3.94 0.29
C GLU A 54 -13.66 -3.27 0.96
N ILE A 55 -13.39 -2.26 1.79
CA ILE A 55 -14.39 -1.57 2.59
C ILE A 55 -14.41 -0.10 2.16
N THR A 56 -15.57 0.35 1.68
CA THR A 56 -15.76 1.71 1.20
C THR A 56 -16.12 2.64 2.36
N LYS A 57 -15.66 3.89 2.29
CA LYS A 57 -15.98 4.90 3.29
C LYS A 57 -17.51 5.09 3.35
N GLY A 58 -18.09 4.96 4.55
CA GLY A 58 -19.51 5.19 4.76
C GLY A 58 -20.42 4.08 4.23
N SER A 59 -19.98 2.81 4.24
CA SER A 59 -20.74 1.63 3.78
C SER A 59 -22.11 1.46 4.47
N LYS A 60 -23.07 2.22 3.96
CA LYS A 60 -24.50 2.02 3.67
C LYS A 60 -24.79 3.05 2.57
N VAL A 61 -24.50 2.69 1.32
CA VAL A 61 -24.53 3.53 0.10
C VAL A 61 -25.35 4.82 0.27
N LYS A 62 -24.67 5.93 0.57
CA LYS A 62 -25.27 7.26 0.66
C LYS A 62 -24.31 8.26 0.02
N TYR A 63 -24.81 9.03 -0.95
CA TYR A 63 -24.09 10.14 -1.55
C TYR A 63 -23.81 11.20 -0.47
N GLU A 64 -22.53 11.54 -0.27
CA GLU A 64 -22.13 12.62 0.63
C GLU A 64 -21.88 13.88 -0.20
N LEU A 65 -22.69 14.91 0.03
CA LEU A 65 -22.38 16.27 -0.41
C LEU A 65 -21.31 16.83 0.54
N ASP A 66 -20.14 17.17 0.00
CA ASP A 66 -19.14 17.90 0.77
C ASP A 66 -19.69 19.30 1.08
N LYS A 67 -20.04 19.52 2.36
CA LYS A 67 -20.67 20.76 2.83
C LYS A 67 -19.79 22.00 2.64
N LYS A 68 -18.48 21.84 2.44
CA LYS A 68 -17.55 22.96 2.22
C LYS A 68 -17.39 23.31 0.74
N THR A 69 -17.43 22.32 -0.14
CA THR A 69 -17.15 22.53 -1.58
C THR A 69 -18.40 22.45 -2.46
N GLY A 70 -19.51 21.94 -1.94
CA GLY A 70 -20.74 21.69 -2.70
C GLY A 70 -20.61 20.55 -3.71
N LEU A 71 -19.48 19.83 -3.71
CA LEU A 71 -19.21 18.71 -4.62
C LEU A 71 -19.73 17.41 -4.04
N ILE A 72 -20.25 16.54 -4.91
CA ILE A 72 -20.62 15.18 -4.55
C ILE A 72 -19.34 14.35 -4.52
N LYS A 73 -19.02 13.73 -3.39
CA LYS A 73 -17.94 12.74 -3.32
C LYS A 73 -18.47 11.40 -3.83
N GLU A 74 -17.89 10.92 -4.92
CA GLU A 74 -18.27 9.64 -5.51
C GLU A 74 -17.73 8.49 -4.65
N PRO A 75 -18.59 7.56 -4.21
CA PRO A 75 -18.14 6.39 -3.48
C PRO A 75 -17.38 5.48 -4.44
N ILE A 76 -16.20 5.03 -4.02
CA ILE A 76 -15.49 3.95 -4.72
C ILE A 76 -16.27 2.66 -4.50
N LEU A 77 -16.36 1.79 -5.52
CA LEU A 77 -17.01 0.48 -5.36
C LEU A 77 -16.05 -0.53 -4.71
N PRO A 78 -16.55 -1.50 -3.93
CA PRO A 78 -15.73 -2.62 -3.47
C PRO A 78 -15.14 -3.38 -4.65
N ALA A 79 -13.97 -3.99 -4.45
CA ALA A 79 -13.15 -4.68 -5.45
C ALA A 79 -12.61 -3.77 -6.58
N CYS A 80 -12.74 -2.44 -6.47
CA CYS A 80 -12.04 -1.53 -7.36
C CYS A 80 -10.53 -1.52 -7.09
N PHE A 81 -9.78 -1.35 -8.18
CA PHE A 81 -8.34 -1.13 -8.16
C PHE A 81 -8.04 0.36 -8.23
N LEU A 82 -7.16 0.84 -7.35
CA LEU A 82 -6.69 2.22 -7.36
C LEU A 82 -5.19 2.26 -7.19
N ARG A 83 -4.55 3.31 -7.71
CA ARG A 83 -3.16 3.62 -7.37
C ARG A 83 -3.15 4.49 -6.13
N ALA A 84 -2.55 3.99 -5.06
CA ALA A 84 -2.44 4.71 -3.80
C ALA A 84 -0.99 5.09 -3.53
N ARG A 85 -0.77 6.32 -3.06
CA ARG A 85 0.51 6.80 -2.57
C ARG A 85 0.55 6.69 -1.05
N ALA A 86 1.53 5.99 -0.50
CA ALA A 86 1.75 5.98 0.94
C ALA A 86 2.25 7.35 1.42
N ILE A 87 1.57 7.91 2.41
CA ILE A 87 1.89 9.20 3.03
C ILE A 87 2.21 9.08 4.51
N GLY A 88 1.91 7.94 5.14
CA GLY A 88 2.30 7.69 6.53
C GLY A 88 2.00 6.27 6.98
N LEU A 89 2.49 5.94 8.18
CA LEU A 89 2.28 4.65 8.83
C LEU A 89 1.64 4.90 10.20
N MET A 90 0.63 4.11 10.52
CA MET A 90 0.01 4.09 11.84
C MET A 90 0.38 2.76 12.51
N PRO A 91 1.40 2.73 13.38
CA PRO A 91 1.73 1.52 14.10
C PRO A 91 0.62 1.21 15.10
N MET A 92 0.08 0.00 14.99
CA MET A 92 -1.03 -0.46 15.82
C MET A 92 -0.68 -1.81 16.40
N ILE A 93 -1.03 -1.99 17.67
CA ILE A 93 -0.90 -3.27 18.38
C ILE A 93 -2.31 -3.78 18.63
N ASP A 94 -2.63 -4.93 18.07
CA ASP A 94 -3.91 -5.63 18.26
C ASP A 94 -3.63 -6.94 19.00
N GLN A 95 -4.13 -7.07 20.23
CA GLN A 95 -3.94 -8.27 21.07
C GLN A 95 -2.48 -8.72 21.25
N GLY A 96 -1.53 -7.77 21.25
CA GLY A 96 -0.10 -8.05 21.39
C GLY A 96 0.61 -8.36 20.07
N GLU A 97 -0.12 -8.45 18.96
CA GLU A 97 0.45 -8.58 17.62
C GLU A 97 0.59 -7.22 16.94
N LYS A 98 1.64 -7.10 16.13
CA LYS A 98 1.93 -5.87 15.39
C LYS A 98 1.10 -5.85 14.10
N ASP A 99 0.18 -4.90 13.98
CA ASP A 99 -0.72 -4.72 12.83
C ASP A 99 -0.59 -3.30 12.28
N ASP A 100 0.58 -2.99 11.70
CA ASP A 100 0.84 -1.67 11.12
C ASP A 100 -0.15 -1.34 9.99
N LYS A 101 -0.73 -0.14 10.03
CA LYS A 101 -1.69 0.32 9.03
C LYS A 101 -1.04 1.39 8.16
N ILE A 102 -1.04 1.20 6.84
CA ILE A 102 -0.55 2.20 5.89
C ILE A 102 -1.62 3.26 5.67
N ILE A 103 -1.24 4.53 5.80
CA ILE A 103 -2.07 5.67 5.41
C ILE A 103 -1.64 6.11 4.01
N ALA A 104 -2.59 6.09 3.09
CA ALA A 104 -2.36 6.39 1.69
C ALA A 104 -3.48 7.26 1.10
N VAL A 105 -3.14 7.97 0.03
CA VAL A 105 -4.07 8.78 -0.76
C VAL A 105 -4.15 8.27 -2.19
N CYS A 106 -5.28 8.49 -2.86
CA CYS A 106 -5.41 8.16 -4.27
C CYS A 106 -4.45 9.04 -5.10
N ALA A 107 -3.52 8.42 -5.84
CA ALA A 107 -2.50 9.12 -6.63
C ALA A 107 -3.09 9.80 -7.88
N ASP A 108 -4.27 9.33 -8.31
CA ASP A 108 -4.97 9.81 -9.50
C ASP A 108 -6.03 10.87 -9.19
N ASP A 109 -6.36 11.07 -7.91
CA ASP A 109 -7.31 12.09 -7.49
C ASP A 109 -6.63 13.48 -7.49
N PRO A 110 -7.09 14.45 -8.31
CA PRO A 110 -6.52 15.80 -8.35
C PRO A 110 -6.56 16.52 -6.99
N GLU A 111 -7.53 16.21 -6.12
CA GLU A 111 -7.65 16.81 -4.78
C GLU A 111 -6.51 16.35 -3.87
N TYR A 112 -6.06 15.09 -3.99
CA TYR A 112 -5.06 14.50 -3.09
C TYR A 112 -3.69 14.26 -3.72
N ARG A 113 -3.55 14.48 -5.04
CA ARG A 113 -2.30 14.22 -5.79
C ARG A 113 -1.07 14.91 -5.23
N HIS A 114 -1.24 16.06 -4.59
CA HIS A 114 -0.15 16.86 -4.03
C HIS A 114 0.28 16.44 -2.61
N TYR A 115 -0.45 15.52 -1.98
CA TYR A 115 -0.09 15.00 -0.66
C TYR A 115 1.00 13.93 -0.81
N ASN A 116 2.13 14.16 -0.15
CA ASN A 116 3.30 13.28 -0.10
C ASN A 116 3.64 12.84 1.33
N ASP A 117 3.19 13.58 2.35
CA ASP A 117 3.48 13.27 3.75
C ASP A 117 2.25 13.45 4.65
N LEU A 118 2.25 12.76 5.79
CA LEU A 118 1.18 12.78 6.77
C LEU A 118 0.93 14.18 7.35
N ASN A 119 1.98 14.99 7.47
CA ASN A 119 1.90 16.34 8.03
C ASN A 119 1.07 17.31 7.17
N GLU A 120 0.80 16.97 5.91
CA GLU A 120 -0.06 17.77 5.03
C GLU A 120 -1.55 17.53 5.31
N LEU A 121 -1.89 16.44 6.03
CA LEU A 121 -3.25 16.24 6.52
C LEU A 121 -3.53 17.12 7.73
N SER A 122 -4.75 17.66 7.80
CA SER A 122 -5.24 18.38 8.99
C SER A 122 -5.07 17.51 10.25
N PRO A 123 -4.54 18.06 11.36
CA PRO A 123 -4.36 17.31 12.60
C PRO A 123 -5.69 16.75 13.15
N HIS A 124 -6.81 17.41 12.85
CA HIS A 124 -8.13 16.91 13.20
C HIS A 124 -8.46 15.57 12.51
N ARG A 125 -8.06 15.40 11.24
CA ARG A 125 -8.24 14.13 10.51
C ARG A 125 -7.42 13.02 11.13
N LEU A 126 -6.19 13.30 11.57
CA LEU A 126 -5.34 12.32 12.24
C LEU A 126 -5.92 11.89 13.59
N ALA A 127 -6.46 12.86 14.36
CA ALA A 127 -7.14 12.56 15.61
C ALA A 127 -8.40 11.70 15.42
N GLU A 128 -9.20 11.96 14.39
CA GLU A 128 -10.35 11.13 14.02
C GLU A 128 -9.93 9.69 13.68
N ILE A 129 -8.89 9.52 12.86
CA ILE A 129 -8.37 8.20 12.48
C ILE A 129 -7.88 7.44 13.71
N ARG A 130 -7.06 8.08 14.55
CA ARG A 130 -6.57 7.50 15.81
C ARG A 130 -7.74 7.01 16.66
N ARG A 131 -8.72 7.89 16.88
CA ARG A 131 -9.87 7.58 17.72
C ARG A 131 -10.71 6.42 17.17
N PHE A 132 -10.89 6.37 15.85
CA PHE A 132 -11.59 5.27 15.19
C PHE A 132 -10.92 3.92 15.50
N PHE A 133 -9.60 3.81 15.34
CA PHE A 133 -8.88 2.54 15.57
C PHE A 133 -8.71 2.19 17.05
N GLU A 134 -8.72 3.16 17.95
CA GLU A 134 -8.79 2.89 19.39
C GLU A 134 -10.17 2.37 19.82
N ASP A 135 -11.24 2.82 19.17
CA ASP A 135 -12.62 2.52 19.59
C ASP A 135 -13.28 1.35 18.85
N TYR A 136 -12.91 1.04 17.59
CA TYR A 136 -13.71 0.14 16.72
C TYR A 136 -13.89 -1.28 17.26
N LYS A 137 -12.96 -1.77 18.09
CA LYS A 137 -12.99 -3.11 18.69
C LYS A 137 -13.44 -3.15 20.16
N LYS A 138 -13.78 -2.01 20.75
CA LYS A 138 -14.22 -1.95 22.16
C LYS A 138 -15.49 -2.76 22.42
N ASN A 139 -16.42 -2.79 21.46
CA ASN A 139 -17.64 -3.58 21.57
C ASN A 139 -17.39 -5.10 21.55
N GLU A 140 -16.22 -5.54 21.09
CA GLU A 140 -15.78 -6.95 21.13
C GLU A 140 -14.99 -7.27 22.41
N ASN A 141 -14.90 -6.34 23.37
CA ASN A 141 -14.04 -6.42 24.56
C ASN A 141 -12.56 -6.67 24.22
N LYS A 142 -12.09 -6.12 23.09
CA LYS A 142 -10.68 -6.16 22.71
C LYS A 142 -10.05 -4.78 22.87
N GLU A 143 -8.80 -4.77 23.33
CA GLU A 143 -8.00 -3.55 23.43
C GLU A 143 -7.04 -3.45 22.24
N VAL A 144 -6.95 -2.24 21.70
CA VAL A 144 -6.06 -1.88 20.60
C VAL A 144 -5.27 -0.65 21.04
N ALA A 145 -3.96 -0.67 20.82
CA ALA A 145 -3.10 0.47 21.09
C ALA A 145 -2.62 1.08 19.76
N VAL A 146 -2.84 2.38 19.58
CA VAL A 146 -2.35 3.13 18.43
C VAL A 146 -1.17 3.99 18.88
N ASN A 147 0.01 3.76 18.32
CA ASN A 147 1.21 4.52 18.65
C ASN A 147 1.24 5.87 17.91
N GLU A 148 2.35 6.59 18.01
CA GLU A 148 2.56 7.80 17.20
C GLU A 148 2.61 7.47 15.72
N PHE A 149 1.98 8.33 14.92
CA PHE A 149 2.02 8.18 13.48
C PHE A 149 3.44 8.47 12.95
N LEU A 150 3.87 7.68 11.99
CA LEU A 150 5.19 7.80 11.38
C LEU A 150 5.07 8.37 9.95
N PRO A 151 6.13 9.04 9.45
CA PRO A 151 6.12 9.71 8.14
C PRO A 151 6.04 8.73 6.97
N ALA A 152 5.90 9.27 5.76
CA ALA A 152 5.78 8.50 4.53
C ALA A 152 6.92 7.50 4.31
N VAL A 153 8.14 7.84 4.74
CA VAL A 153 9.33 6.98 4.61
C VAL A 153 9.14 5.66 5.37
N ALA A 154 8.65 5.70 6.61
CA ALA A 154 8.40 4.50 7.41
C ALA A 154 7.33 3.60 6.76
N ALA A 155 6.34 4.21 6.10
CA ALA A 155 5.32 3.47 5.35
C ALA A 155 5.91 2.75 4.14
N GLN A 156 6.79 3.41 3.40
CA GLN A 156 7.47 2.82 2.25
C GLN A 156 8.37 1.65 2.67
N GLU A 157 9.10 1.78 3.78
CA GLU A 157 9.90 0.70 4.36
C GLU A 157 9.04 -0.49 4.79
N ALA A 158 7.89 -0.25 5.42
CA ALA A 158 6.96 -1.30 5.82
C ALA A 158 6.37 -2.06 4.62
N VAL A 159 6.01 -1.34 3.55
CA VAL A 159 5.53 -1.92 2.29
C VAL A 159 6.64 -2.76 1.66
N GLN A 160 7.85 -2.21 1.51
CA GLN A 160 8.98 -2.93 0.92
C GLN A 160 9.29 -4.21 1.70
N ARG A 161 9.37 -4.13 3.02
CA ARG A 161 9.59 -5.30 3.88
C ARG A 161 8.51 -6.37 3.68
N SER A 162 7.25 -5.96 3.54
CA SER A 162 6.14 -6.90 3.31
C SER A 162 6.27 -7.57 1.93
N MET A 163 6.69 -6.83 0.91
CA MET A 163 6.95 -7.37 -0.43
C MET A 163 8.09 -8.40 -0.40
N ASP A 164 9.17 -8.10 0.32
CA ASP A 164 10.33 -8.99 0.42
C ASP A 164 9.96 -10.30 1.14
N LEU A 165 9.25 -10.22 2.27
CA LEU A 165 8.75 -11.38 3.01
C LEU A 165 7.82 -12.25 2.15
N TYR A 166 6.95 -11.61 1.38
CA TYR A 166 6.05 -12.33 0.47
C TYR A 166 6.82 -13.01 -0.67
N ALA A 167 7.82 -12.34 -1.25
CA ALA A 167 8.67 -12.94 -2.28
C ALA A 167 9.43 -14.17 -1.75
N GLU A 168 9.97 -14.09 -0.52
CA GLU A 168 10.59 -15.23 0.15
C GLU A 168 9.60 -16.38 0.38
N TYR A 169 8.38 -16.07 0.84
CA TYR A 169 7.32 -17.06 1.05
C TYR A 169 6.95 -17.80 -0.24
N ILE A 170 6.79 -17.07 -1.36
CA ILE A 170 6.50 -17.68 -2.66
C ILE A 170 7.66 -18.56 -3.12
N LEU A 171 8.91 -18.10 -2.98
CA LEU A 171 10.10 -18.88 -3.35
C LEU A 171 10.23 -20.16 -2.52
N GLN A 172 9.91 -20.12 -1.23
CA GLN A 172 9.88 -21.31 -0.38
C GLN A 172 8.77 -22.27 -0.80
N SER A 173 7.58 -21.75 -1.08
CA SER A 173 6.42 -22.54 -1.50
C SER A 173 6.62 -23.25 -2.85
N LEU A 174 7.41 -22.66 -3.76
CA LEU A 174 7.74 -23.22 -5.07
C LEU A 174 8.92 -24.22 -5.04
N ARG A 175 9.64 -24.35 -3.92
CA ARG A 175 10.75 -25.30 -3.75
C ARG A 175 10.31 -26.67 -3.21
N CYS A 176 9.05 -26.80 -2.82
CA CYS A 176 8.40 -28.05 -2.42
C CYS A 176 7.73 -28.73 -3.62
#